data_AF-A0A0H2RQZ8-F1
#
_entry.id   AF-A0A0H2RQZ8-F1
#
_cell.length_a   1.000
_cell.length_b   1.000
_cell.length_c   1.000
_cell.angle_alpha   90.00
_cell.angle_beta   90.00
_cell.angle_gamma   90.00
#
_symmetry.space_group_name_H-M   'P 1'
#
loop_
_entity.id
_entity.type
_entity.pdbx_description
1 polymer ?
#
loop_
_entity_poly.entity_id
_entity_poly.type
_entity_poly.pdbx_seq_one_letter_code
_entity_poly.pdbx_strand_id
1 'polypeptide(L)'
;MFLKAANEFYLDEHSSLDFTKFEVLLLSCSNETDLLLALHYLDLHWNGEGVEDHVRAKGYDGPALLKFALGLIYYWELRFSKPERKAWRLLISRPFSLSIKLIHGMIVSLQGVDRAVLDDLSTSTTKLAVWASILKLHHIVRSASYLTERVPEKYSDVWKSWHSLCLAYTPLANHGDTKLQQMLISMEDEYLPAMYKRFPPQEESVIDIEEKSGEDSVLDIIDGNININLKLLLTLCTG
;
A
#
# COMPACT_ATOMS: atom_id res chain seq x y z
N MET A 1 12.27 20.42 -13.32
CA MET A 1 10.98 20.00 -13.92
C MET A 1 9.90 19.84 -12.86
N PHE A 2 10.21 19.16 -11.75
CA PHE A 2 9.33 19.01 -10.58
C PHE A 2 8.55 20.27 -10.16
N LEU A 3 9.24 21.39 -9.89
CA LEU A 3 8.58 22.64 -9.46
C LEU A 3 7.51 23.14 -10.45
N LYS A 4 7.70 22.91 -11.75
CA LYS A 4 6.71 23.30 -12.76
C LYS A 4 5.45 22.45 -12.63
N ALA A 5 5.59 21.14 -12.45
CA ALA A 5 4.45 20.24 -12.23
C ALA A 5 3.77 20.52 -10.88
N ALA A 6 4.55 20.81 -9.82
CA ALA A 6 4.01 21.14 -8.50
C ALA A 6 3.17 22.44 -8.50
N ASN A 7 3.55 23.43 -9.31
CA ASN A 7 2.80 24.68 -9.43
C ASN A 7 1.37 24.49 -9.98
N GLU A 8 1.11 23.40 -10.72
CA GLU A 8 -0.24 23.11 -11.24
C GLU A 8 -1.23 22.78 -10.11
N PHE A 9 -0.75 22.30 -8.96
CA PHE A 9 -1.57 21.96 -7.79
C PHE A 9 -1.83 23.15 -6.86
N TYR A 10 -1.01 24.20 -6.93
CA TYR A 10 -1.14 25.38 -6.06
C TYR A 10 -2.35 26.25 -6.42
N LEU A 11 -2.85 26.15 -7.66
CA LEU A 11 -3.98 26.95 -8.14
C LEU A 11 -5.35 26.35 -7.80
N ASP A 12 -5.39 25.13 -7.27
CA ASP A 12 -6.63 24.37 -7.07
C ASP A 12 -6.67 23.80 -5.65
N GLU A 13 -6.50 24.69 -4.66
CA GLU A 13 -6.28 24.36 -3.24
C GLU A 13 -7.36 23.45 -2.61
N HIS A 14 -8.49 23.22 -3.29
CA HIS A 14 -9.67 22.53 -2.74
C HIS A 14 -10.19 21.38 -3.61
N SER A 15 -9.55 21.07 -4.74
CA SER A 15 -10.00 19.95 -5.56
C SER A 15 -9.40 18.64 -5.09
N SER A 16 -10.29 17.69 -4.84
CA SER A 16 -10.01 16.29 -4.62
C SER A 16 -9.62 15.69 -5.98
N LEU A 17 -8.33 15.36 -6.17
CA LEU A 17 -7.80 14.88 -7.45
C LEU A 17 -7.62 13.36 -7.44
N ASP A 18 -7.86 12.71 -8.59
CA ASP A 18 -7.53 11.30 -8.81
C ASP A 18 -6.04 11.08 -9.08
N PHE A 19 -5.60 9.81 -9.08
CA PHE A 19 -4.19 9.44 -9.29
C PHE A 19 -3.60 9.92 -10.64
N THR A 20 -4.41 9.99 -11.70
CA THR A 20 -3.93 10.33 -13.05
C THR A 20 -3.34 11.74 -13.10
N LYS A 21 -3.86 12.65 -12.26
CA LYS A 21 -3.32 14.02 -12.15
C LYS A 21 -1.91 14.06 -11.57
N PHE A 22 -1.53 13.10 -10.74
CA PHE A 22 -0.20 13.04 -10.11
C PHE A 22 0.85 12.33 -10.95
N GLU A 23 0.47 11.71 -12.07
CA GLU A 23 1.40 10.97 -12.92
C GLU A 23 2.55 11.85 -13.41
N VAL A 24 2.25 13.05 -13.92
CA VAL A 24 3.27 13.99 -14.41
C VAL A 24 4.21 14.43 -13.27
N LEU A 25 3.66 14.65 -12.07
CA LEU A 25 4.43 15.01 -10.88
C LEU A 25 5.43 13.90 -10.51
N LEU A 26 4.94 12.67 -10.40
CA LEU A 26 5.76 11.50 -10.08
C LEU A 26 6.83 11.26 -11.15
N LEU A 27 6.45 11.29 -12.43
CA LEU A 27 7.40 11.12 -13.54
C LEU A 27 8.47 12.21 -13.58
N SER A 28 8.16 13.43 -13.10
CA SER A 28 9.11 14.55 -13.02
C SER A 28 10.14 14.44 -11.88
N CYS A 29 9.96 13.50 -10.95
CA CYS A 29 10.88 13.32 -9.81
C CYS A 29 12.20 12.69 -10.27
N SER A 30 13.33 13.30 -9.92
CA SER A 30 14.67 12.85 -10.33
C SER A 30 15.40 12.05 -9.26
N ASN A 31 15.02 12.20 -8.00
CA ASN A 31 15.68 11.61 -6.83
C ASN A 31 14.66 11.37 -5.70
N GLU A 32 15.15 10.81 -4.59
CA GLU A 32 14.36 10.48 -3.40
C GLU A 32 13.75 11.70 -2.71
N THR A 33 14.46 12.84 -2.73
CA THR A 33 13.95 14.09 -2.13
C THR A 33 12.75 14.61 -2.92
N ASP A 34 12.81 14.58 -4.26
CA ASP A 34 11.68 14.95 -5.11
C ASP A 34 10.48 14.03 -4.85
N LEU A 35 10.70 12.72 -4.67
CA LEU A 35 9.64 11.76 -4.36
C LEU A 35 8.99 12.05 -3.00
N LEU A 36 9.78 12.34 -1.96
CA LEU A 36 9.24 12.69 -0.64
C LEU A 36 8.40 13.98 -0.70
N LEU A 37 8.81 14.96 -1.50
CA LEU A 37 8.02 16.16 -1.76
C LEU A 37 6.74 15.83 -2.56
N ALA A 38 6.83 14.99 -3.60
CA ALA A 38 5.66 14.54 -4.35
C ALA A 38 4.62 13.86 -3.46
N LEU A 39 5.06 13.03 -2.52
CA LEU A 39 4.20 12.40 -1.53
C LEU A 39 3.49 13.41 -0.64
N HIS A 40 4.14 14.52 -0.30
CA HIS A 40 3.50 15.59 0.46
C HIS A 40 2.34 16.22 -0.33
N TYR A 41 2.50 16.43 -1.64
CA TYR A 41 1.41 16.90 -2.49
C TYR A 41 0.29 15.88 -2.66
N LEU A 42 0.63 14.61 -2.90
CA LEU A 42 -0.34 13.52 -2.94
C LEU A 42 -1.15 13.45 -1.65
N ASP A 43 -0.49 13.58 -0.50
CA ASP A 43 -1.17 13.58 0.79
C ASP A 43 -2.18 14.72 0.97
N LEU A 44 -1.88 15.90 0.43
CA LEU A 44 -2.76 17.07 0.53
C LEU A 44 -3.94 17.01 -0.46
N HIS A 45 -3.72 16.47 -1.66
CA HIS A 45 -4.65 16.66 -2.78
C HIS A 45 -5.25 15.36 -3.33
N TRP A 46 -4.67 14.19 -3.04
CA TRP A 46 -5.17 12.93 -3.59
C TRP A 46 -6.33 12.39 -2.78
N ASN A 47 -7.41 12.10 -3.49
CA ASN A 47 -8.64 11.57 -2.89
C ASN A 47 -8.54 10.09 -2.50
N GLY A 48 -7.54 9.37 -3.02
CA GLY A 48 -7.36 7.94 -2.80
C GLY A 48 -8.00 7.05 -3.86
N GLU A 49 -8.48 7.63 -4.96
CA GLU A 49 -9.13 6.96 -6.07
C GLU A 49 -8.30 7.06 -7.36
N GLY A 50 -8.69 6.31 -8.38
CA GLY A 50 -8.10 6.36 -9.72
C GLY A 50 -6.84 5.51 -9.93
N VAL A 51 -6.28 4.86 -8.89
CA VAL A 51 -5.17 3.91 -9.08
C VAL A 51 -5.63 2.70 -9.89
N GLU A 52 -6.79 2.12 -9.54
CA GLU A 52 -7.38 0.98 -10.26
C GLU A 52 -7.64 1.33 -11.74
N ASP A 53 -8.32 2.45 -11.99
CA ASP A 53 -8.62 2.94 -13.34
C ASP A 53 -7.33 3.21 -14.14
N HIS A 54 -6.32 3.79 -13.50
CA HIS A 54 -5.02 4.02 -14.11
C HIS A 54 -4.35 2.71 -14.53
N VAL A 55 -4.31 1.72 -13.64
CA VAL A 55 -3.73 0.41 -13.93
C VAL A 55 -4.48 -0.31 -15.04
N ARG A 56 -5.82 -0.24 -15.07
CA ARG A 56 -6.62 -0.82 -16.16
C ARG A 56 -6.38 -0.13 -17.49
N ALA A 57 -6.24 1.19 -17.50
CA ALA A 57 -6.04 1.97 -18.71
C ALA A 57 -4.63 1.87 -19.28
N LYS A 58 -3.60 1.78 -18.42
CA LYS A 58 -2.19 1.88 -18.82
C LYS A 58 -1.37 0.61 -18.57
N GLY A 59 -1.93 -0.36 -17.86
CA GLY A 59 -1.22 -1.57 -17.45
C GLY A 59 -0.41 -1.42 -16.16
N TYR A 60 0.30 -2.48 -15.81
CA TYR A 60 1.06 -2.62 -14.56
C TYR A 60 2.52 -2.12 -14.65
N ASP A 61 2.96 -1.67 -15.82
CA ASP A 61 4.33 -1.20 -16.07
C ASP A 61 4.48 0.32 -15.90
N GLY A 62 3.48 0.99 -15.31
CA GLY A 62 3.45 2.43 -15.10
C GLY A 62 4.65 2.93 -14.27
N PRO A 63 5.59 3.70 -14.85
CA PRO A 63 6.74 4.21 -14.09
C PRO A 63 6.32 5.18 -12.97
N ALA A 64 5.14 5.80 -13.08
CA ALA A 64 4.54 6.60 -12.02
C ALA A 64 4.15 5.75 -10.80
N LEU A 65 3.56 4.58 -10.99
CA LEU A 65 3.22 3.64 -9.90
C LEU A 65 4.48 3.18 -9.18
N LEU A 66 5.52 2.82 -9.95
CA LEU A 66 6.81 2.42 -9.38
C LEU A 66 7.40 3.56 -8.52
N LYS A 67 7.44 4.78 -9.07
CA LYS A 67 7.93 5.95 -8.34
C LYS A 67 7.11 6.25 -7.10
N PHE A 68 5.78 6.09 -7.16
CA PHE A 68 4.92 6.28 -6.01
C PHE A 68 5.21 5.26 -4.91
N ALA A 69 5.29 3.98 -5.25
CA ALA A 69 5.64 2.92 -4.31
C ALA A 69 7.04 3.12 -3.70
N LEU A 70 8.04 3.46 -4.52
CA LEU A 70 9.39 3.76 -4.06
C LEU A 70 9.42 4.96 -3.11
N GLY A 71 8.72 6.05 -3.44
CA GLY A 71 8.59 7.21 -2.57
C GLY A 71 8.05 6.82 -1.18
N LEU A 72 7.01 5.98 -1.14
CA LEU A 72 6.43 5.51 0.12
C LEU A 72 7.42 4.63 0.89
N ILE A 73 8.13 3.73 0.22
CA ILE A 73 9.19 2.92 0.85
C ILE A 73 10.28 3.82 1.43
N TYR A 74 10.77 4.82 0.71
CA TYR A 74 11.78 5.76 1.22
C TYR A 74 11.29 6.53 2.45
N TYR A 75 10.02 6.96 2.43
CA TYR A 75 9.41 7.59 3.60
C TYR A 75 9.46 6.65 4.82
N TRP A 76 9.09 5.39 4.63
CA TRP A 76 9.12 4.39 5.69
C TRP A 76 10.54 4.07 6.16
N GLU A 77 11.51 3.93 5.26
CA GLU A 77 12.92 3.75 5.61
C GLU A 77 13.44 4.87 6.50
N LEU A 78 13.17 6.12 6.12
CA LEU A 78 13.52 7.29 6.92
C LEU A 78 12.87 7.21 8.31
N ARG A 79 11.60 6.79 8.38
CA ARG A 79 10.85 6.68 9.62
C ARG A 79 11.38 5.58 10.55
N PHE A 80 11.67 4.40 10.02
CA PHE A 80 12.20 3.27 10.79
C PHE A 80 13.65 3.51 11.24
N SER A 81 14.42 4.32 10.52
CA SER A 81 15.79 4.69 10.93
C SER A 81 15.87 5.61 12.17
N LYS A 82 14.76 6.26 12.57
CA LYS A 82 14.73 7.25 13.67
C LYS A 82 13.51 7.06 14.60
N PRO A 83 13.43 5.94 15.35
CA PRO A 83 12.22 5.56 16.09
C PRO A 83 11.89 6.48 17.29
N GLU A 84 12.86 7.19 17.86
CA GLU A 84 12.74 7.84 19.18
C GLU A 84 12.01 9.19 19.18
N ARG A 85 11.66 9.74 18.01
CA ARG A 85 11.08 11.08 17.95
C ARG A 85 9.56 11.02 18.12
N LYS A 86 9.06 11.26 19.35
CA LYS A 86 7.63 11.36 19.69
C LYS A 86 6.81 12.26 18.73
N ALA A 87 7.44 13.31 18.17
CA ALA A 87 6.83 14.22 17.21
C ALA A 87 6.34 13.55 15.90
N TRP A 88 6.83 12.35 15.57
CA TRP A 88 6.49 11.70 14.31
C TRP A 88 5.12 11.04 14.34
N ARG A 89 4.51 10.80 15.51
CA ARG A 89 3.18 10.16 15.60
C ARG A 89 2.11 10.87 14.75
N LEU A 90 2.13 12.21 14.72
CA LEU A 90 1.17 12.99 13.93
C LEU A 90 1.47 13.01 12.43
N LEU A 91 2.71 12.73 12.03
CA LEU A 91 3.14 12.73 10.64
C LEU A 91 2.97 11.34 9.97
N ILE A 92 2.69 10.30 10.74
CA ILE A 92 2.60 8.91 10.25
C ILE A 92 1.27 8.61 9.55
N SER A 93 0.15 9.17 10.01
CA SER A 93 -1.20 8.79 9.53
C SER A 93 -1.37 8.95 8.02
N ARG A 94 -0.69 9.94 7.47
CA ARG A 94 -0.81 10.44 6.11
C ARG A 94 -0.15 9.51 5.08
N PRO A 95 1.18 9.27 5.12
CA PRO A 95 1.83 8.30 4.22
C PRO A 95 1.36 6.86 4.42
N PHE A 96 0.87 6.53 5.62
CA PHE A 96 0.21 5.26 5.86
C PHE A 96 -1.09 5.11 5.07
N SER A 97 -1.98 6.12 5.12
CA SER A 97 -3.19 6.15 4.30
C SER A 97 -2.87 6.05 2.81
N LEU A 98 -1.85 6.77 2.34
CA LEU A 98 -1.37 6.65 0.95
C LEU A 98 -0.93 5.23 0.60
N SER A 99 -0.21 4.57 1.50
CA SER A 99 0.28 3.20 1.32
C SER A 99 -0.86 2.22 1.19
N ILE A 100 -1.83 2.27 2.10
CA ILE A 100 -3.02 1.42 2.05
C ILE A 100 -3.81 1.62 0.76
N LYS A 101 -4.08 2.88 0.39
CA LYS A 101 -4.83 3.22 -0.83
C LYS A 101 -4.14 2.70 -2.08
N LEU A 102 -2.81 2.83 -2.16
CA LEU A 102 -2.03 2.30 -3.27
C LEU A 102 -2.08 0.77 -3.32
N ILE A 103 -1.81 0.09 -2.21
CA ILE A 103 -1.86 -1.38 -2.14
C ILE A 103 -3.25 -1.88 -2.56
N HIS A 104 -4.31 -1.31 -1.99
CA HIS A 104 -5.68 -1.68 -2.30
C HIS A 104 -6.01 -1.46 -3.78
N GLY A 105 -5.71 -0.28 -4.34
CA GLY A 105 -5.96 -0.01 -5.76
C GLY A 105 -5.20 -0.97 -6.70
N MET A 106 -3.97 -1.33 -6.35
CA MET A 106 -3.18 -2.32 -7.09
C MET A 106 -3.79 -3.72 -7.01
N ILE A 107 -4.20 -4.16 -5.81
CA ILE A 107 -4.77 -5.49 -5.60
C ILE A 107 -6.16 -5.62 -6.26
N VAL A 108 -7.03 -4.62 -6.11
CA VAL A 108 -8.36 -4.60 -6.75
C VAL A 108 -8.22 -4.57 -8.27
N SER A 109 -7.20 -3.90 -8.81
CA SER A 109 -7.00 -3.87 -10.27
C SER A 109 -6.80 -5.25 -10.89
N LEU A 110 -6.36 -6.26 -10.13
CA LEU A 110 -6.22 -7.65 -10.62
C LEU A 110 -7.58 -8.31 -10.92
N GLN A 111 -8.67 -7.78 -10.36
CA GLN A 111 -10.01 -8.31 -10.59
C GLN A 111 -10.49 -7.96 -12.01
N GLY A 112 -10.92 -8.99 -12.73
CA GLY A 112 -11.49 -8.83 -14.08
C GLY A 112 -10.46 -8.58 -15.18
N VAL A 113 -9.18 -8.80 -14.91
CA VAL A 113 -8.11 -8.67 -15.91
C VAL A 113 -8.13 -9.87 -16.86
N ASP A 114 -7.96 -9.60 -18.16
CA ASP A 114 -7.84 -10.63 -19.19
C ASP A 114 -6.62 -11.52 -18.93
N ARG A 115 -6.77 -12.84 -19.12
CA ARG A 115 -5.71 -13.84 -19.04
C ARG A 115 -4.46 -13.45 -19.82
N ALA A 116 -4.60 -12.88 -21.02
CA ALA A 116 -3.46 -12.46 -21.82
C ALA A 116 -2.60 -11.38 -21.11
N VAL A 117 -3.25 -10.50 -20.34
CA VAL A 117 -2.57 -9.45 -19.57
C VAL A 117 -1.89 -10.06 -18.33
N LEU A 118 -2.50 -11.06 -17.70
CA LEU A 118 -1.91 -11.79 -16.56
C LEU A 118 -0.66 -12.59 -16.98
N ASP A 119 -0.69 -13.22 -18.16
CA ASP A 119 0.47 -13.94 -18.68
C ASP A 119 1.64 -13.00 -18.96
N ASP A 120 1.38 -11.86 -19.59
CA ASP A 120 2.39 -10.83 -19.84
C ASP A 120 2.95 -10.24 -18.53
N LEU A 121 2.07 -10.04 -17.53
CA LEU A 121 2.46 -9.60 -16.19
C LEU A 121 3.51 -10.52 -15.56
N SER A 122 3.40 -11.84 -15.77
CA SER A 122 4.34 -12.83 -15.24
C SER A 122 5.73 -12.82 -15.89
N THR A 123 5.88 -12.16 -17.03
CA THR A 123 7.13 -12.18 -17.83
C THR A 123 7.86 -10.85 -17.85
N SER A 124 7.19 -9.74 -17.49
CA SER A 124 7.76 -8.40 -17.58
C SER A 124 8.53 -8.02 -16.32
N THR A 125 9.84 -7.79 -16.45
CA THR A 125 10.72 -7.37 -15.34
C THR A 125 10.29 -6.05 -14.71
N THR A 126 9.80 -5.09 -15.51
CA THR A 126 9.31 -3.80 -15.01
C THR A 126 8.06 -3.97 -14.16
N LYS A 127 7.10 -4.80 -14.60
CA LYS A 127 5.87 -5.06 -13.84
C LYS A 127 6.17 -5.82 -12.55
N LEU A 128 7.10 -6.77 -12.61
CA LEU A 128 7.63 -7.46 -11.42
C LEU A 128 8.25 -6.48 -10.42
N ALA A 129 8.99 -5.46 -10.88
CA ALA A 129 9.56 -4.44 -10.01
C ALA A 129 8.48 -3.60 -9.29
N VAL A 130 7.36 -3.28 -9.97
CA VAL A 130 6.19 -2.63 -9.35
C VAL A 130 5.62 -3.53 -8.26
N TRP A 131 5.29 -4.78 -8.58
CA TRP A 131 4.75 -5.73 -7.59
C TRP A 131 5.68 -5.99 -6.42
N ALA A 132 6.99 -6.07 -6.66
CA ALA A 132 7.97 -6.21 -5.59
C ALA A 132 7.94 -5.00 -4.66
N SER A 133 7.72 -3.80 -5.20
CA SER A 133 7.58 -2.58 -4.41
C SER A 133 6.26 -2.58 -3.62
N ILE A 134 5.17 -3.07 -4.21
CA ILE A 134 3.87 -3.22 -3.51
C ILE A 134 3.96 -4.25 -2.37
N LEU A 135 4.57 -5.41 -2.60
CA LEU A 135 4.81 -6.43 -1.56
C LEU A 135 5.62 -5.86 -0.40
N LYS A 136 6.71 -5.14 -0.70
CA LYS A 136 7.54 -4.50 0.33
C LYS A 136 6.73 -3.48 1.14
N LEU A 137 5.94 -2.66 0.47
CA LEU A 137 5.11 -1.65 1.11
C LEU A 137 4.04 -2.30 1.99
N HIS A 138 3.43 -3.38 1.53
CA HIS A 138 2.47 -4.19 2.28
C HIS A 138 3.09 -4.76 3.56
N HIS A 139 4.28 -5.36 3.47
CA HIS A 139 5.03 -5.85 4.64
C HIS A 139 5.25 -4.73 5.67
N ILE A 140 5.70 -3.55 5.22
CA ILE A 140 5.95 -2.40 6.09
C ILE A 140 4.68 -1.95 6.80
N VAL A 141 3.57 -1.83 6.06
CA VAL A 141 2.26 -1.43 6.60
C VAL A 141 1.80 -2.41 7.68
N ARG A 142 1.92 -3.71 7.43
CA ARG A 142 1.52 -4.76 8.39
C ARG A 142 2.48 -4.90 9.58
N SER A 143 3.74 -4.50 9.42
CA SER A 143 4.76 -4.49 10.49
C SER A 143 4.61 -3.31 11.46
N ALA A 144 3.82 -2.28 11.11
CA ALA A 144 3.64 -1.11 11.94
C ALA A 144 2.52 -1.33 12.97
N SER A 145 2.82 -1.17 14.27
CA SER A 145 1.85 -1.49 15.34
C SER A 145 0.77 -0.43 15.56
N TYR A 146 0.99 0.80 15.10
CA TYR A 146 0.24 1.95 15.61
C TYR A 146 -1.18 2.15 15.03
N LEU A 147 -1.66 1.28 14.14
CA LEU A 147 -2.73 1.65 13.18
C LEU A 147 -3.78 0.59 12.89
N THR A 148 -3.78 -0.55 13.60
CA THR A 148 -4.86 -1.56 13.47
C THR A 148 -6.23 -0.99 13.85
N GLU A 149 -6.29 0.05 14.70
CA GLU A 149 -7.54 0.59 15.24
C GLU A 149 -8.28 1.60 14.35
N ARG A 150 -7.70 2.08 13.23
CA ARG A 150 -8.23 3.28 12.52
C ARG A 150 -8.40 3.12 11.01
N VAL A 151 -8.35 1.90 10.49
CA VAL A 151 -8.49 1.69 9.05
C VAL A 151 -9.96 1.54 8.67
N PRO A 152 -10.45 2.31 7.68
CA PRO A 152 -11.79 2.12 7.13
C PRO A 152 -12.01 0.67 6.68
N GLU A 153 -13.20 0.13 6.92
CA GLU A 153 -13.58 -1.24 6.55
C GLU A 153 -13.28 -1.57 5.09
N LYS A 154 -13.41 -0.59 4.18
CA LYS A 154 -13.06 -0.74 2.76
C LYS A 154 -11.61 -1.14 2.47
N TYR A 155 -10.72 -1.06 3.45
CA TYR A 155 -9.32 -1.41 3.32
C TYR A 155 -8.89 -2.56 4.25
N SER A 156 -9.87 -3.29 4.82
CA SER A 156 -9.59 -4.41 5.73
C SER A 156 -8.72 -5.49 5.08
N ASP A 157 -8.86 -5.69 3.76
CA ASP A 157 -8.07 -6.67 3.02
C ASP A 157 -6.57 -6.43 3.07
N VAL A 158 -6.11 -5.17 3.19
CA VAL A 158 -4.67 -4.84 3.27
C VAL A 158 -4.01 -5.43 4.53
N TRP A 159 -4.79 -5.89 5.50
CA TRP A 159 -4.30 -6.55 6.69
C TRP A 159 -4.11 -8.05 6.56
N LYS A 160 -4.70 -8.67 5.55
CA LYS A 160 -4.49 -10.11 5.27
C LYS A 160 -3.03 -10.37 4.94
N SER A 161 -2.58 -11.61 5.12
CA SER A 161 -1.25 -12.02 4.64
C SER A 161 -1.15 -11.82 3.12
N TRP A 162 0.08 -11.63 2.62
CA TRP A 162 0.28 -11.42 1.19
C TRP A 162 -0.24 -12.62 0.38
N HIS A 163 0.07 -13.83 0.85
CA HIS A 163 -0.53 -15.07 0.36
C HIS A 163 -2.06 -15.01 0.30
N SER A 164 -2.72 -14.64 1.40
CA SER A 164 -4.19 -14.55 1.46
C SER A 164 -4.76 -13.49 0.50
N LEU A 165 -4.10 -12.35 0.35
CA LEU A 165 -4.47 -11.33 -0.65
C LEU A 165 -4.36 -11.88 -2.07
N CYS A 166 -3.27 -12.56 -2.39
CA CYS A 166 -3.07 -13.16 -3.70
C CYS A 166 -4.16 -14.19 -4.01
N LEU A 167 -4.54 -15.03 -3.04
CA LEU A 167 -5.64 -15.98 -3.19
C LEU A 167 -7.01 -15.30 -3.41
N ALA A 168 -7.29 -14.22 -2.67
CA ALA A 168 -8.59 -13.55 -2.71
C ALA A 168 -8.81 -12.71 -3.98
N TYR A 169 -7.75 -12.15 -4.57
CA TYR A 169 -7.87 -11.16 -5.65
C TYR A 169 -7.35 -11.60 -7.01
N THR A 170 -6.63 -12.72 -7.08
CA THR A 170 -6.37 -13.32 -8.40
C THR A 170 -7.66 -13.96 -8.93
N PRO A 171 -7.97 -13.90 -10.24
CA PRO A 171 -9.19 -14.47 -10.85
C PRO A 171 -9.39 -16.00 -10.72
N LEU A 172 -8.78 -16.63 -9.71
CA LEU A 172 -8.45 -18.05 -9.66
C LEU A 172 -9.41 -18.94 -8.91
N ALA A 173 -10.48 -18.43 -8.30
CA ALA A 173 -11.47 -19.33 -7.71
C ALA A 173 -12.07 -20.28 -8.77
N ASN A 174 -12.10 -19.89 -10.06
CA ASN A 174 -12.83 -20.64 -11.10
C ASN A 174 -12.03 -21.05 -12.37
N HIS A 175 -10.85 -20.48 -12.67
CA HIS A 175 -10.21 -20.66 -13.99
C HIS A 175 -8.77 -21.23 -14.01
N GLY A 176 -8.20 -21.59 -12.86
CA GLY A 176 -6.93 -22.35 -12.83
C GLY A 176 -5.69 -21.60 -13.33
N ASP A 177 -5.67 -20.27 -13.31
CA ASP A 177 -4.50 -19.48 -13.71
C ASP A 177 -3.38 -19.46 -12.66
N THR A 178 -2.80 -20.63 -12.41
CA THR A 178 -1.88 -20.82 -11.28
C THR A 178 -0.61 -19.98 -11.41
N LYS A 179 -0.24 -19.53 -12.62
CA LYS A 179 1.08 -18.94 -12.87
C LYS A 179 1.27 -17.58 -12.20
N LEU A 180 0.36 -16.63 -12.37
CA LEU A 180 0.48 -15.31 -11.74
C LEU A 180 0.39 -15.42 -10.22
N GLN A 181 -0.53 -16.24 -9.73
CA GLN A 181 -0.68 -16.48 -8.30
C GLN A 181 0.59 -17.10 -7.71
N GLN A 182 1.12 -18.17 -8.32
CA GLN A 182 2.38 -18.79 -7.92
C GLN A 182 3.54 -17.80 -7.97
N MET A 183 3.59 -16.94 -8.99
CA MET A 183 4.59 -15.89 -9.09
C MET A 183 4.48 -14.90 -7.92
N LEU A 184 3.30 -14.32 -7.67
CA LEU A 184 3.09 -13.37 -6.57
C LEU A 184 3.38 -14.00 -5.21
N ILE A 185 3.02 -15.27 -5.01
CA ILE A 185 3.35 -16.03 -3.80
C ILE A 185 4.87 -16.28 -3.71
N SER A 186 5.54 -16.68 -4.80
CA SER A 186 6.99 -16.93 -4.78
C SER A 186 7.83 -15.68 -4.50
N MET A 187 7.28 -14.48 -4.79
CA MET A 187 7.92 -13.22 -4.40
C MET A 187 7.97 -13.06 -2.88
N GLU A 188 7.04 -13.67 -2.14
CA GLU A 188 7.07 -13.68 -0.69
C GLU A 188 8.34 -14.37 -0.18
N ASP A 189 8.63 -15.56 -0.71
CA ASP A 189 9.83 -16.34 -0.37
C ASP A 189 11.13 -15.60 -0.74
N GLU A 190 11.13 -14.88 -1.87
CA GLU A 190 12.30 -14.15 -2.35
C GLU A 190 12.58 -12.87 -1.53
N TYR A 191 11.54 -12.06 -1.27
CA TYR A 191 11.71 -10.71 -0.74
C TYR A 191 11.49 -10.61 0.77
N LEU A 192 10.59 -11.41 1.37
CA LEU A 192 10.26 -11.26 2.78
C LEU A 192 11.43 -11.49 3.73
N PRO A 193 12.34 -12.48 3.54
CA PRO A 193 13.45 -12.67 4.47
C PRO A 193 14.32 -11.41 4.65
N ALA A 194 14.58 -10.68 3.55
CA ALA A 194 15.29 -9.42 3.59
C ALA A 194 14.45 -8.30 4.24
N MET A 195 13.13 -8.29 3.99
CA MET A 195 12.21 -7.30 4.57
C MET A 195 12.03 -7.48 6.07
N TYR A 196 11.91 -8.70 6.59
CA TYR A 196 11.87 -8.99 8.02
C TYR A 196 13.12 -8.46 8.74
N LYS A 197 14.29 -8.63 8.13
CA LYS A 197 15.54 -8.09 8.68
C LYS A 197 15.58 -6.56 8.68
N ARG A 198 15.03 -5.93 7.63
CA ARG A 198 15.10 -4.47 7.44
C ARG A 198 14.00 -3.71 8.18
N PHE A 199 12.81 -4.29 8.24
CA PHE A 199 11.60 -3.76 8.85
C PHE A 199 10.99 -4.88 9.71
N PRO A 200 11.57 -5.16 10.89
CA PRO A 200 11.04 -6.18 11.77
C PRO A 200 9.62 -5.79 12.22
N PRO A 201 8.70 -6.76 12.35
CA PRO A 201 7.40 -6.54 12.95
C PRO A 201 7.54 -5.86 14.30
N GLN A 202 6.75 -4.82 14.53
CA GLN A 202 6.68 -4.17 15.83
C GLN A 202 5.77 -4.99 16.75
N GLU A 203 5.99 -4.88 18.05
CA GLU A 203 5.09 -5.46 19.05
C GLU A 203 3.66 -4.95 18.81
N GLU A 204 2.68 -5.85 18.82
CA GLU A 204 1.25 -5.59 18.53
C GLU A 204 0.95 -5.22 17.07
N SER A 205 1.92 -5.32 16.16
CA SER A 205 1.64 -5.26 14.72
C SER A 205 0.86 -6.49 14.25
N VAL A 206 0.25 -6.41 13.06
CA VAL A 206 -0.54 -7.53 12.52
C VAL A 206 0.30 -8.79 12.41
N ILE A 207 1.54 -8.66 11.91
CA ILE A 207 2.46 -9.79 11.77
C ILE A 207 2.85 -10.37 13.14
N ASP A 208 3.16 -9.52 14.13
CA ASP A 208 3.51 -9.97 15.49
C ASP A 208 2.34 -10.73 16.14
N ILE A 209 1.10 -10.29 15.92
CA ILE A 209 -0.10 -10.98 16.41
C ILE A 209 -0.25 -12.36 15.73
N GLU A 210 -0.10 -12.44 14.41
CA GLU A 210 -0.16 -13.71 13.65
C GLU A 210 0.89 -14.71 14.11
N GLU A 211 2.13 -14.26 14.28
CA GLU A 211 3.23 -15.10 14.73
C GLU A 211 3.02 -15.61 16.17
N LYS A 212 2.43 -14.80 17.05
CA LYS A 212 2.15 -15.18 18.45
C LYS A 212 0.93 -16.10 18.61
N SER A 213 -0.07 -15.94 17.75
CA SER A 213 -1.38 -16.60 17.91
C SER A 213 -1.58 -17.81 16.99
N GLY A 214 -0.74 -17.95 15.94
CA GLY A 214 -0.94 -18.90 14.85
C GLY A 214 -1.93 -18.36 13.81
N GLU A 215 -1.67 -18.64 12.52
CA GLU A 215 -2.36 -18.03 11.37
C GLU A 215 -3.90 -18.12 11.42
N ASP A 216 -4.45 -19.21 11.96
CA ASP A 216 -5.90 -19.48 11.94
C ASP A 216 -6.73 -18.59 12.89
N SER A 217 -6.12 -17.86 13.83
CA SER A 217 -6.85 -17.14 14.89
C SER A 217 -6.99 -15.63 14.69
N VAL A 218 -6.28 -15.04 13.71
CA VAL A 218 -6.15 -13.57 13.61
C VAL A 218 -7.33 -12.89 12.95
N LEU A 219 -7.97 -13.51 11.96
CA LEU A 219 -9.12 -12.89 11.28
C LEU A 219 -10.30 -12.68 12.26
N ASP A 220 -10.53 -13.64 13.17
CA ASP A 220 -11.54 -13.52 14.22
C ASP A 220 -11.22 -12.38 15.22
N ILE A 221 -9.94 -12.14 15.48
CA ILE A 221 -9.47 -11.08 16.38
C ILE A 221 -9.62 -9.70 15.73
N ILE A 222 -9.27 -9.57 14.44
CA ILE A 222 -9.37 -8.29 13.71
C ILE A 222 -10.84 -7.89 13.56
N ASP A 223 -11.72 -8.80 13.12
CA ASP A 223 -13.14 -8.53 12.95
C ASP A 223 -13.85 -8.24 14.30
N GLY A 224 -13.41 -8.90 15.37
CA GLY A 224 -13.90 -8.66 16.73
C GLY A 224 -13.44 -7.33 17.34
N ASN A 225 -12.14 -6.98 17.22
CA ASN A 225 -11.56 -5.80 17.88
C ASN A 225 -11.92 -4.48 17.20
N ILE A 226 -12.11 -4.45 15.88
CA ILE A 226 -12.61 -3.25 15.18
C ILE A 226 -13.96 -2.81 15.79
N ASN A 227 -14.80 -3.77 16.17
CA ASN A 227 -16.16 -3.51 16.65
C ASN A 227 -16.22 -3.02 18.13
N ILE A 228 -15.28 -3.45 18.97
CA ILE A 228 -15.28 -3.13 20.41
C ILE A 228 -14.73 -1.72 20.67
N ASN A 229 -13.65 -1.32 19.98
CA ASN A 229 -12.99 -0.05 20.27
C ASN A 229 -13.62 1.17 19.58
N LEU A 230 -14.33 1.00 18.45
CA LEU A 230 -15.15 2.06 17.87
C LEU A 230 -16.26 2.55 18.83
N LYS A 231 -16.84 1.65 19.63
CA LYS A 231 -17.83 2.01 20.68
C LYS A 231 -17.22 2.81 21.82
N LEU A 232 -16.02 2.45 22.27
CA LEU A 232 -15.30 3.15 23.33
C LEU A 232 -14.89 4.58 22.92
N LEU A 233 -14.49 4.77 21.66
CA LEU A 233 -14.10 6.09 21.13
C LEU A 233 -15.30 7.00 20.83
N LEU A 234 -16.41 6.46 20.32
CA LEU A 234 -17.66 7.24 20.18
C LEU A 234 -18.13 7.78 21.53
N THR A 235 -17.94 7.00 22.60
CA THR A 235 -18.29 7.42 23.97
C THR A 235 -17.38 8.55 24.48
N LEU A 236 -16.12 8.62 24.02
CA LEU A 236 -15.16 9.66 24.42
C LEU A 236 -15.25 10.95 23.59
N CYS A 237 -15.92 10.94 22.43
CA CYS A 237 -16.12 12.13 21.60
C CYS A 237 -17.52 12.77 21.72
N THR A 238 -18.46 12.12 22.41
CA THR A 238 -19.81 12.66 22.67
C THR A 238 -20.03 13.14 24.11
N GLY A 239 -18.95 13.28 24.88
CA GLY A 239 -18.96 13.77 26.28
C GLY A 239 -18.45 15.19 26.41
#